data_AF-A0A9D5NFR5-F1
#
_entry.id   AF-A0A9D5NFR5-F1
#
_cell.length_a   1.000
_cell.length_b   1.000
_cell.length_c   1.000
_cell.angle_alpha   90.00
_cell.angle_beta   90.00
_cell.angle_gamma   90.00
#
_symmetry.space_group_name_H-M   'P 1'
#
loop_
_entity.id
_entity.type
_entity.pdbx_description
1 polymer ?
#
loop_
_entity_poly.entity_id
_entity_poly.type
_entity_poly.pdbx_seq_one_letter_code
_entity_poly.pdbx_strand_id
1 'polypeptide(L)'
;MAVPQRRISKTRKRLRRTHFKLAVEGLVTCPNCGELIKAHHVCPKCGYYAGKVSYLNGKVVTKTEVKKEENAGKKSSRKAKKEAK
;
A
#
# COMPACT_ATOMS: atom_id res chain seq x y z
N MET A 1 -43.47 -3.99 21.83
CA MET A 1 -42.16 -3.78 21.16
C MET A 1 -41.25 -3.03 22.13
N ALA A 2 -39.99 -3.43 22.28
CA ALA A 2 -39.08 -2.76 23.21
C ALA A 2 -38.58 -1.43 22.63
N VAL A 3 -38.73 -0.34 23.40
CA VAL A 3 -38.28 1.02 23.04
C VAL A 3 -37.38 1.53 24.16
N PRO A 4 -36.27 2.22 23.84
CA PRO A 4 -35.41 2.82 24.87
C PRO A 4 -36.18 3.84 25.70
N GLN A 5 -36.20 3.64 27.02
CA GLN A 5 -36.90 4.52 27.97
C GLN A 5 -36.38 5.96 27.98
N ARG A 6 -35.10 6.18 27.66
CA ARG A 6 -34.44 7.50 27.68
C ARG A 6 -33.40 7.63 26.58
N ARG A 7 -33.15 8.89 26.18
CA ARG A 7 -32.03 9.23 25.30
C ARG A 7 -30.69 8.90 25.96
N ILE A 8 -29.81 8.25 25.22
CA ILE A 8 -28.44 7.95 25.66
C ILE A 8 -27.63 9.26 25.73
N SER A 9 -26.96 9.50 26.87
CA SER A 9 -26.12 10.68 27.06
C SER A 9 -24.93 10.72 26.09
N LYS A 10 -24.38 11.93 25.85
CA LYS A 10 -23.18 12.12 25.01
C LYS A 10 -22.00 11.28 25.53
N THR A 11 -21.81 11.25 26.86
CA THR A 11 -20.74 10.48 27.52
C THR A 11 -20.93 8.98 27.32
N ARG A 12 -22.12 8.44 27.60
CA ARG A 12 -22.42 7.00 27.43
C ARG A 12 -22.27 6.55 25.98
N LYS A 13 -22.68 7.37 25.01
CA LYS A 13 -22.47 7.11 23.58
C LYS A 13 -20.99 7.04 23.21
N ARG A 14 -20.16 7.96 23.72
CA ARG A 14 -18.71 7.99 23.46
C ARG A 14 -17.98 6.82 24.11
N LEU A 15 -18.32 6.50 25.37
CA LEU A 15 -17.76 5.33 26.08
C LEU A 15 -18.07 4.02 25.37
N ARG A 16 -19.29 3.85 24.84
CA ARG A 16 -19.62 2.67 24.03
C ARG A 16 -18.80 2.60 22.73
N ARG A 17 -18.35 3.73 22.20
CA ARG A 17 -17.62 3.82 20.92
C ARG A 17 -16.10 3.70 21.06
N THR A 18 -15.55 3.47 22.25
CA THR A 18 -14.10 3.43 22.52
C THR A 18 -13.37 2.34 21.74
N HIS A 19 -14.03 1.23 21.46
CA HIS A 19 -13.46 0.08 20.73
C HIS A 19 -13.59 0.20 19.21
N PHE A 20 -14.30 1.20 18.68
CA PHE A 20 -14.47 1.41 17.24
C PHE A 20 -13.29 2.19 16.67
N LYS A 21 -12.09 1.63 16.75
CA LYS A 21 -10.86 2.20 16.19
C LYS A 21 -10.46 1.40 14.95
N LEU A 22 -10.02 2.11 13.91
CA LEU A 22 -9.42 1.50 12.73
C LEU A 22 -8.01 1.04 13.09
N ALA A 23 -7.69 -0.22 12.84
CA ALA A 23 -6.32 -0.72 12.93
C ALA A 23 -5.61 -0.47 11.59
N VAL A 24 -4.35 -0.01 11.66
CA VAL A 24 -3.51 0.08 10.47
C VAL A 24 -3.07 -1.33 10.09
N GLU A 25 -3.26 -1.69 8.83
CA GLU A 25 -2.82 -3.00 8.32
C GLU A 25 -1.28 -3.08 8.27
N GLY A 26 -0.74 -4.25 8.60
CA GLY A 26 0.69 -4.53 8.47
C GLY A 26 1.10 -4.60 7.00
N LEU A 27 1.87 -3.61 6.55
CA LEU A 27 2.44 -3.58 5.21
C LEU A 27 3.90 -4.05 5.24
N VAL A 28 4.28 -4.85 4.24
CA VAL A 28 5.62 -5.41 4.06
C VAL A 28 6.18 -4.91 2.74
N THR A 29 7.49 -4.74 2.65
CA THR A 29 8.16 -4.37 1.40
C THR A 29 8.21 -5.56 0.43
N CYS A 30 7.84 -5.31 -0.83
CA CYS A 30 7.95 -6.31 -1.88
C CYS A 30 9.43 -6.53 -2.25
N PRO A 31 9.93 -7.78 -2.29
CA PRO A 31 11.33 -8.07 -2.57
C PRO A 31 11.75 -7.77 -4.02
N ASN A 32 10.80 -7.58 -4.95
CA ASN A 32 11.07 -7.35 -6.37
C ASN A 32 11.07 -5.86 -6.75
N CYS A 33 10.05 -5.10 -6.31
CA CYS A 33 9.89 -3.69 -6.67
C CYS A 33 10.09 -2.70 -5.50
N GLY A 34 10.25 -3.18 -4.27
CA GLY A 34 10.46 -2.34 -3.09
C GLY A 34 9.20 -1.65 -2.54
N GLU A 35 8.03 -1.95 -3.09
CA GLU A 35 6.79 -1.28 -2.71
C GLU A 35 6.08 -1.94 -1.54
N LEU A 36 5.30 -1.15 -0.81
CA LEU A 36 4.52 -1.64 0.32
C LEU A 36 3.32 -2.46 -0.17
N ILE A 37 3.25 -3.71 0.28
CA ILE A 37 2.20 -4.67 -0.02
C ILE A 37 1.62 -5.25 1.26
N LYS A 38 0.39 -5.77 1.19
CA LYS A 38 -0.15 -6.58 2.28
C LYS A 38 0.59 -7.92 2.33
N ALA A 39 0.90 -8.41 3.53
CA ALA A 39 1.52 -9.72 3.71
C ALA A 39 0.64 -10.82 3.08
N HIS A 40 1.25 -11.83 2.46
CA HIS A 40 0.58 -12.96 1.79
C HIS A 40 -0.29 -12.60 0.56
N HIS A 41 -0.21 -11.37 0.05
CA HIS A 41 -0.85 -10.97 -1.20
C HIS A 41 0.16 -10.85 -2.35
N VAL A 42 -0.33 -11.05 -3.56
CA VAL A 42 0.42 -10.76 -4.79
C VAL A 42 0.63 -9.24 -4.89
N CYS A 43 1.86 -8.83 -5.24
CA CYS A 43 2.13 -7.41 -5.45
C CYS A 43 1.29 -6.85 -6.62
N PRO A 44 0.46 -5.80 -6.42
CA PRO A 44 -0.42 -5.28 -7.46
C PRO A 44 0.33 -4.61 -8.61
N LYS A 45 1.60 -4.23 -8.39
CA LYS A 45 2.39 -3.49 -9.36
C LYS A 45 3.35 -4.37 -10.17
N CYS A 46 3.91 -5.43 -9.60
CA CYS A 46 4.82 -6.33 -10.31
C CYS A 46 4.31 -7.77 -10.47
N GLY A 47 3.13 -8.12 -9.93
CA GLY A 47 2.54 -9.45 -10.06
C GLY A 47 3.33 -10.57 -9.38
N TYR A 48 4.32 -10.23 -8.55
CA TYR A 48 5.27 -11.16 -7.96
C TYR A 48 4.78 -11.69 -6.61
N TYR A 49 4.86 -13.01 -6.43
CA TYR A 49 4.61 -13.69 -5.15
C TYR A 49 5.44 -14.97 -5.05
N ALA A 50 6.14 -15.17 -3.92
CA ALA A 50 6.85 -16.42 -3.57
C ALA A 50 7.71 -17.02 -4.70
N GLY A 51 8.54 -16.21 -5.37
CA GLY A 51 9.47 -16.72 -6.39
C GLY A 51 8.89 -16.85 -7.80
N LYS A 52 7.56 -16.71 -7.98
CA LYS A 52 6.88 -16.87 -9.27
C LYS A 52 6.18 -15.58 -9.66
N VAL A 53 6.26 -15.23 -10.94
CA VAL A 53 5.44 -14.16 -11.52
C VAL A 53 4.05 -14.74 -11.71
N SER A 54 3.09 -14.29 -10.92
CA SER A 54 1.73 -14.82 -10.94
C SER A 54 0.91 -14.13 -12.02
N TYR A 55 0.57 -12.85 -11.89
CA TYR A 55 -0.18 -12.14 -12.93
C TYR A 55 0.04 -10.64 -12.90
N LEU A 56 0.15 -10.05 -14.10
CA LEU A 56 -0.07 -8.63 -14.35
C LEU A 56 -1.23 -8.54 -15.35
N ASN A 57 -2.30 -7.84 -14.99
CA ASN A 57 -3.34 -7.23 -15.84
C ASN A 57 -3.20 -7.51 -17.36
N GLY A 58 -3.39 -8.76 -17.79
CA GLY A 58 -3.31 -9.19 -19.20
C GLY A 58 -1.95 -9.01 -19.93
N LYS A 59 -0.85 -8.61 -19.29
CA LYS A 59 0.46 -8.43 -19.95
C LYS A 59 1.60 -8.98 -19.11
N VAL A 60 2.27 -10.02 -19.62
CA VAL A 60 3.51 -10.56 -19.06
C VAL A 60 4.64 -9.57 -19.36
N VAL A 61 4.95 -8.70 -18.40
CA VAL A 61 6.11 -7.80 -18.53
C VAL A 61 7.36 -8.56 -18.10
N THR A 62 8.18 -8.96 -19.08
CA THR A 62 9.53 -9.47 -18.84
C THR A 62 10.40 -8.38 -18.20
N LYS A 63 11.38 -8.79 -17.39
CA LYS A 63 12.33 -7.97 -16.58
C LYS A 63 12.99 -6.75 -17.28
N THR A 64 12.78 -6.56 -18.57
CA THR A 64 13.36 -5.53 -19.42
C THR A 64 12.68 -4.15 -19.28
N GLU A 65 11.40 -4.06 -18.90
CA GLU A 65 10.69 -2.77 -18.86
C GLU A 65 10.90 -1.99 -17.55
N VAL A 66 11.00 -2.69 -16.40
CA VAL A 66 11.23 -2.07 -15.07
C VAL A 66 12.55 -1.28 -15.02
N LYS A 67 13.58 -1.74 -15.73
CA LYS A 67 14.90 -1.06 -15.78
C LYS A 67 14.88 0.29 -16.50
N LYS A 68 13.86 0.57 -17.32
CA LYS A 68 13.79 1.80 -18.12
C LYS A 68 13.29 2.98 -17.28
N GLU A 69 12.40 2.74 -16.31
CA GLU A 69 11.85 3.77 -15.43
C GLU A 69 12.84 4.16 -14.31
N GLU A 70 13.56 3.20 -13.72
CA GLU A 70 14.57 3.49 -12.69
C GLU A 70 15.74 4.35 -13.22
N ASN A 71 16.12 4.15 -14.48
CA ASN A 71 17.17 4.95 -15.12
C ASN A 71 16.72 6.37 -15.50
N ALA A 72 15.42 6.60 -15.67
CA ALA A 72 14.87 7.93 -15.90
C ALA A 72 14.91 8.78 -14.61
N GLY A 73 14.55 8.21 -13.45
CA GLY A 73 14.63 8.89 -12.15
C GLY A 73 16.06 9.14 -11.65
N LYS A 74 17.01 8.25 -11.99
CA LYS A 74 18.44 8.47 -11.71
C LYS A 74 19.08 9.55 -12.60
N LYS A 75 18.59 9.75 -13.82
CA LYS A 75 19.03 10.86 -14.70
C LYS A 75 18.52 12.22 -14.23
N SER A 76 17.28 12.33 -13.73
CA SER A 76 16.72 13.59 -13.25
C SER A 76 17.37 14.09 -11.96
N SER A 77 17.61 13.20 -10.99
CA SER A 77 18.29 13.54 -9.73
C SER A 77 19.78 13.91 -9.89
N ARG A 78 20.48 13.33 -10.87
CA ARG A 78 21.84 13.74 -11.24
C ARG A 78 21.90 15.10 -11.94
N LYS A 79 20.87 15.44 -12.74
CA LYS A 79 20.76 16.76 -13.40
C LYS A 79 20.50 17.87 -12.38
N ALA A 80 19.59 17.66 -11.43
CA ALA A 80 19.28 18.61 -10.36
C ALA A 80 20.49 18.90 -9.44
N LYS A 81 21.34 17.90 -9.17
CA LYS A 81 22.58 18.10 -8.38
C LYS A 81 23.70 18.82 -9.13
N LYS A 82 23.68 18.82 -10.48
CA LYS A 82 24.68 19.51 -11.32
C LYS A 82 24.34 20.98 -11.56
N GLU A 83 23.06 21.34 -11.52
CA GLU A 83 22.56 22.73 -11.69
C GLU A 83 22.63 23.55 -10.38
N ALA A 84 22.84 22.91 -9.23
CA ALA A 84 22.94 23.55 -7.91
C ALA A 84 24.39 23.80 -7.42
N LYS A 85 25.39 23.65 -8.30
CA LYS A 85 26.80 23.94 -8.05
C LYS A 85 27.31 24.91 -9.11
#